data_AF-A0A7Y7SSJ8-F1
#
_entry.id   AF-A0A7Y7SSJ8-F1
#
_cell.length_a   1.000
_cell.length_b   1.000
_cell.length_c   1.000
_cell.angle_alpha   90.00
_cell.angle_beta   90.00
_cell.angle_gamma   90.00
#
_symmetry.space_group_name_H-M   'P 1'
#
loop_
_entity.id
_entity.type
_entity.pdbx_description
1 polymer ?
#
loop_
_entity_poly.entity_id
_entity_poly.type
_entity_poly.pdbx_seq_one_letter_code
_entity_poly.pdbx_strand_id
1 'polypeptide(L)'
;MMTEEQLIDRICLTCVDVRHAATDESAQKFINDIRGLAEQLAALTQPASPALKLPDDARRSLNLALQAMEFMGDTLNNLDAVCPEDVEFVTPAFNAVRSILADAAPSAPHTAPIEPICATGGAEWVKCSERMPDDDTLCLGIDADGVIWTMHYDCGELVTDTYRTAPPDITHWMLLPEPPALPL
;
A
#
# COMPACT_ATOMS: atom_id res chain seq x y z
N MET A 1 -1.18 -18.25 -4.12
CA MET A 1 -0.51 -17.06 -3.55
C MET A 1 -1.15 -16.78 -2.21
N MET A 2 -0.38 -16.45 -1.18
CA MET A 2 -0.93 -15.99 0.10
C MET A 2 -1.37 -14.53 -0.05
N THR A 3 -2.52 -14.17 0.51
CA THR A 3 -3.00 -12.78 0.54
C THR A 3 -2.21 -11.96 1.57
N GLU A 4 -2.35 -10.63 1.52
CA GLU A 4 -1.72 -9.71 2.48
C GLU A 4 -2.05 -10.08 3.93
N GLU A 5 -3.33 -10.30 4.24
CA GLU A 5 -3.79 -10.74 5.56
C GLU A 5 -3.20 -12.09 5.97
N GLN A 6 -3.12 -13.05 5.04
CA GLN A 6 -2.53 -14.37 5.32
C GLN A 6 -1.02 -14.29 5.60
N LEU A 7 -0.31 -13.34 5.00
CA LEU A 7 1.10 -13.09 5.26
C LEU A 7 1.30 -12.42 6.62
N ILE A 8 0.47 -11.43 6.96
CA ILE A 8 0.49 -10.77 8.27
C ILE A 8 0.21 -11.79 9.38
N ASP A 9 -0.83 -12.60 9.25
CA ASP A 9 -1.17 -13.66 10.20
C ASP A 9 -0.01 -14.67 10.37
N ARG A 10 0.65 -15.03 9.26
CA ARG A 10 1.79 -15.96 9.29
C ARG A 10 3.03 -15.33 9.94
N ILE A 11 3.28 -14.05 9.75
CA ILE A 11 4.36 -13.32 10.44
C ILE A 11 4.08 -13.30 11.95
N CYS A 12 2.86 -12.97 12.36
CA CYS A 12 2.46 -12.93 13.77
C CYS A 12 2.63 -14.30 14.44
N LEU A 13 2.22 -15.38 13.77
CA LEU A 13 2.41 -16.75 14.27
C LEU A 13 3.90 -17.12 14.39
N THR A 14 4.71 -16.80 13.38
CA THR A 14 6.16 -17.09 13.42
C THR A 14 6.87 -16.29 14.51
N CYS A 15 6.43 -15.06 14.82
CA CYS A 15 6.94 -14.29 15.96
C CYS A 15 6.64 -14.97 17.30
N VAL A 16 5.48 -15.64 17.42
CA VAL A 16 5.17 -16.46 18.60
C VAL A 16 6.13 -17.66 18.69
N ASP A 17 6.49 -18.26 17.57
CA ASP A 17 7.43 -19.39 17.52
C ASP A 17 8.87 -18.98 17.88
N VAL A 18 9.32 -17.77 17.49
CA VAL A 18 10.60 -17.20 17.94
C VAL A 18 10.66 -17.13 19.47
N ARG A 19 9.59 -16.65 20.10
CA ARG A 19 9.51 -16.50 21.57
C ARG A 19 9.53 -17.86 22.30
N HIS A 20 9.06 -18.92 21.65
CA HIS A 20 9.03 -20.27 22.23
C HIS A 20 10.18 -21.17 21.74
N ALA A 21 11.13 -20.60 21.00
CA ALA A 21 12.26 -21.36 20.47
C ALA A 21 13.13 -21.91 21.60
N ALA A 22 13.40 -23.22 21.56
CA ALA A 22 14.20 -23.91 22.58
C ALA A 22 15.71 -23.65 22.46
N THR A 23 16.17 -23.16 21.29
CA THR A 23 17.58 -22.89 20.99
C THR A 23 17.72 -21.65 20.10
N ASP A 24 18.87 -20.98 20.20
CA ASP A 24 19.21 -19.82 19.38
C ASP A 24 19.18 -20.13 17.88
N GLU A 25 19.59 -21.34 17.49
CA GLU A 25 19.54 -21.80 16.10
C GLU A 25 18.10 -21.92 15.57
N SER A 26 17.16 -22.36 16.42
CA SER A 26 15.74 -22.43 16.09
C SER A 26 15.12 -21.03 16.02
N ALA A 27 15.47 -20.15 16.97
CA ALA A 27 15.04 -18.75 16.96
C ALA A 27 15.52 -18.03 15.70
N GLN A 28 16.78 -18.24 15.32
CA GLN A 28 17.38 -17.62 14.14
C GLN A 28 16.72 -18.09 12.85
N LYS A 29 16.32 -19.37 12.78
CA LYS A 29 15.54 -19.90 11.65
C LYS A 29 14.20 -19.19 11.51
N PHE A 30 13.43 -19.06 12.59
CA PHE A 30 12.16 -18.34 12.57
C PHE A 30 12.30 -16.84 12.24
N ILE A 31 13.39 -16.21 12.69
CA ILE A 31 13.72 -14.82 12.32
C ILE A 31 13.96 -14.68 10.81
N ASN A 32 14.66 -15.66 10.20
CA ASN A 32 14.88 -15.66 8.76
C ASN A 32 13.57 -15.89 7.98
N ASP A 33 12.69 -16.74 8.50
CA ASP A 33 11.36 -16.99 7.91
C ASP A 33 10.49 -15.72 7.98
N ILE A 34 10.50 -15.00 9.10
CA ILE A 34 9.83 -13.68 9.23
C ILE A 34 10.35 -12.70 8.19
N ARG A 35 11.67 -12.66 7.99
CA ARG A 35 12.30 -11.74 7.02
C ARG A 35 11.83 -12.03 5.59
N GLY A 36 11.76 -13.30 5.19
CA GLY A 36 11.25 -13.70 3.88
C GLY A 36 9.75 -13.39 3.69
N LEU A 37 8.93 -13.56 4.73
CA LEU A 37 7.52 -13.19 4.69
C LEU A 37 7.31 -11.68 4.61
N ALA A 38 8.13 -10.90 5.32
CA ALA A 38 8.11 -9.45 5.25
C ALA A 38 8.53 -8.91 3.87
N GLU A 39 9.49 -9.57 3.21
CA GLU A 39 9.86 -9.26 1.82
C GLU A 39 8.72 -9.56 0.83
N GLN A 40 7.98 -10.64 1.04
CA GLN A 40 6.78 -10.95 0.23
C GLN A 40 5.67 -9.94 0.46
N LEU A 41 5.44 -9.53 1.71
CA LEU A 41 4.49 -8.48 2.05
C LEU A 41 4.91 -7.15 1.40
N ALA A 42 6.18 -6.78 1.48
CA ALA A 42 6.73 -5.58 0.85
C ALA A 42 6.61 -5.61 -0.69
N ALA A 43 6.73 -6.80 -1.29
CA ALA A 43 6.53 -6.99 -2.73
C ALA A 43 5.07 -6.83 -3.15
N LEU A 44 4.11 -7.19 -2.28
CA LEU A 44 2.68 -6.93 -2.49
C LEU A 44 2.30 -5.46 -2.24
N THR A 45 3.05 -4.77 -1.40
CA THR A 45 2.81 -3.35 -1.06
C THR A 45 3.71 -2.39 -1.84
N GLN A 46 4.32 -2.78 -2.97
CA GLN A 46 5.14 -1.85 -3.75
C GLN A 46 4.30 -0.63 -4.15
N PRO A 47 4.73 0.60 -3.80
CA PRO A 47 3.99 1.79 -4.18
C PRO A 47 4.13 1.99 -5.68
N ALA A 48 3.00 1.92 -6.39
CA ALA A 48 2.89 2.44 -7.74
C ALA A 48 2.94 3.98 -7.69
N SER A 49 4.15 4.56 -7.75
CA SER A 49 4.43 5.88 -8.34
C SER A 49 5.87 6.35 -8.06
N PRO A 50 6.46 7.18 -8.95
CA PRO A 50 7.77 7.77 -8.70
C PRO A 50 7.73 8.60 -7.43
N ALA A 51 8.73 8.36 -6.57
CA ALA A 51 8.94 8.99 -5.28
C ALA A 51 8.48 10.46 -5.24
N LEU A 52 7.42 10.71 -4.48
CA LEU A 52 7.20 11.99 -3.81
C LEU A 52 8.41 12.22 -2.91
N LYS A 53 9.46 12.83 -3.48
CA LYS A 53 10.63 13.23 -2.71
C LYS A 53 10.13 14.24 -1.70
N LEU A 54 10.21 13.90 -0.41
CA LEU A 54 9.96 14.87 0.64
C LEU A 54 10.76 16.15 0.33
N PRO A 55 10.14 17.33 0.41
CA PRO A 55 10.87 18.59 0.29
C PRO A 55 12.08 18.59 1.22
N ASP A 56 13.22 19.10 0.74
CA ASP A 56 14.48 19.03 1.50
C ASP A 56 14.37 19.67 2.89
N ASP A 57 13.53 20.69 3.03
CA ASP A 57 13.24 21.33 4.30
C ASP A 57 12.43 20.43 5.25
N ALA A 58 11.49 19.65 4.72
CA ALA A 58 10.73 18.68 5.52
C ALA A 58 11.64 17.53 5.97
N ARG A 59 12.49 17.03 5.07
CA ARG A 59 13.52 16.01 5.38
C ARG A 59 14.51 16.50 6.43
N ARG A 60 14.98 17.75 6.32
CA ARG A 60 15.87 18.38 7.30
C ARG A 60 15.19 18.52 8.66
N SER A 61 13.92 18.92 8.69
CA SER A 61 13.15 19.11 9.92
C SER A 61 12.86 17.77 10.62
N LEU A 62 12.54 16.72 9.85
CA LEU A 62 12.38 15.36 10.36
C LEU A 62 13.68 14.78 10.93
N ASN A 63 14.81 14.99 10.25
CA ASN A 63 16.12 14.57 10.76
C ASN A 63 16.49 15.31 12.06
N LEU A 64 16.15 16.60 12.16
CA LEU A 64 16.38 17.37 13.39
C LEU A 64 15.49 16.87 14.54
N ALA A 65 14.23 16.53 14.24
CA ALA A 65 13.31 15.96 15.22
C ALA A 65 13.74 14.56 15.68
N LEU A 66 14.22 13.71 14.76
CA LEU A 66 14.80 12.40 15.08
C LEU A 66 16.06 12.55 15.95
N GLN A 67 16.97 13.47 15.64
CA GLN A 67 18.15 13.73 16.48
C GLN A 67 17.78 14.25 17.87
N ALA A 68 16.74 15.09 17.98
CA ALA A 68 16.23 15.53 19.28
C ALA A 68 15.61 14.36 20.08
N MET A 69 14.89 13.47 19.40
CA MET A 69 14.31 12.25 20.00
C MET A 69 15.37 11.21 20.39
N GLU A 70 16.44 11.05 19.61
CA GLU A 70 17.58 10.17 19.94
C GLU A 70 18.37 10.74 21.14
N PHE A 71 18.62 12.05 21.17
CA PHE A 71 19.24 12.72 22.32
C PHE A 71 18.38 12.60 23.58
N MET A 72 17.05 12.71 23.45
CA MET A 72 16.12 12.42 24.54
C MET A 72 16.11 10.94 24.91
N GLY A 73 16.16 10.01 23.96
CA GLY A 73 16.20 8.57 24.24
C GLY A 73 17.43 8.16 25.05
N ASP A 74 18.60 8.72 24.73
CA ASP A 74 19.83 8.52 25.51
C ASP A 74 19.79 9.22 26.87
N THR A 75 19.10 10.36 27.00
CA THR A 75 18.92 11.06 28.29
C THR A 75 17.89 10.34 29.17
N LEU A 76 16.80 9.82 28.59
CA LEU A 76 15.70 9.12 29.25
C LEU A 76 16.05 7.68 29.63
N ASN A 77 16.92 7.00 28.88
CA ASN A 77 17.48 5.71 29.29
C ASN A 77 18.45 5.85 30.49
N ASN A 78 19.00 7.06 30.71
CA ASN A 78 19.92 7.34 31.81
C ASN A 78 19.24 7.98 33.04
N LEU A 79 18.06 8.58 32.87
CA LEU A 79 17.27 9.23 33.92
C LEU A 79 15.82 8.78 33.79
N ASP A 80 15.41 7.85 34.64
CA ASP A 80 14.07 7.27 34.71
C ASP A 80 12.99 8.29 35.17
N ALA A 81 12.82 9.40 34.44
CA ALA A 81 11.70 10.34 34.54
C ALA A 81 11.76 11.40 33.42
N VAL A 82 10.75 11.44 32.54
CA VAL A 82 10.42 12.63 31.74
C VAL A 82 9.82 13.67 32.68
N CYS A 83 10.39 14.87 32.76
CA CYS A 83 9.85 15.96 33.57
C CYS A 83 8.97 16.90 32.72
N PRO A 84 8.01 17.64 33.30
CA PRO A 84 7.19 18.62 32.58
C PRO A 84 8.01 19.66 31.79
N GLU A 85 9.17 20.03 32.32
CA GLU A 85 10.10 20.98 31.73
C GLU A 85 10.71 20.47 30.41
N ASP A 86 10.92 19.17 30.27
CA ASP A 86 11.42 18.55 29.04
C ASP A 86 10.36 18.61 27.93
N VAL A 87 9.08 18.43 28.30
CA VAL A 87 7.94 18.54 27.38
C VAL A 87 7.80 19.98 26.88
N GLU A 88 7.96 20.97 27.76
CA GLU A 88 7.96 22.39 27.39
C GLU A 88 9.11 22.75 26.45
N PHE A 89 10.28 22.13 26.61
CA PHE A 89 11.43 22.38 25.75
C PHE A 89 11.24 21.84 24.31
N VAL A 90 10.58 20.69 24.17
CA VAL A 90 10.45 20.00 22.87
C VAL A 90 9.19 20.39 22.11
N THR A 91 8.14 20.82 22.83
CA THR A 91 6.86 21.23 22.25
C THR A 91 6.99 22.28 21.13
N PRO A 92 7.83 23.33 21.24
CA PRO A 92 8.04 24.29 20.15
C PRO A 92 8.58 23.64 18.86
N ALA A 93 9.51 22.69 18.98
CA ALA A 93 10.07 21.99 17.82
C ALA A 93 9.02 21.10 17.14
N PHE A 94 8.24 20.34 17.92
CA PHE A 94 7.14 19.53 17.39
C PHE A 94 6.02 20.37 16.76
N ASN A 95 5.69 21.53 17.35
CA ASN A 95 4.71 22.45 16.78
C ASN A 95 5.19 23.08 15.47
N ALA A 96 6.47 23.42 15.36
CA ALA A 96 7.06 23.90 14.11
C ALA A 96 6.99 22.85 13.00
N VAL A 97 7.31 21.59 13.30
CA VAL A 97 7.16 20.47 12.35
C VAL A 97 5.70 20.29 11.95
N ARG A 98 4.77 20.33 12.92
CA ARG A 98 3.32 20.21 12.64
C ARG A 98 2.81 21.35 11.76
N SER A 99 3.31 22.57 11.95
CA SER A 99 2.97 23.73 11.09
C SER A 99 3.47 23.52 9.67
N ILE A 100 4.73 23.11 9.49
CA ILE A 100 5.29 22.84 8.16
C ILE A 100 4.54 21.71 7.47
N LEU A 101 4.16 20.66 8.21
CA LEU A 101 3.35 19.57 7.68
C LEU A 101 1.92 19.98 7.35
N ALA A 102 1.33 20.92 8.11
CA ALA A 102 0.02 21.48 7.80
C ALA A 102 0.05 22.39 6.57
N ASP A 103 1.13 23.15 6.37
CA ASP A 103 1.33 24.00 5.20
C ASP A 103 1.72 23.18 3.96
N ALA A 104 2.41 22.06 4.15
CA ALA A 104 2.73 21.09 3.11
C ALA A 104 1.60 20.07 2.87
N ALA A 105 0.57 20.05 3.73
CA ALA A 105 -0.60 19.21 3.52
C ALA A 105 -1.33 19.75 2.30
N PRO A 106 -1.57 18.92 1.27
CA PRO A 106 -2.31 19.36 0.10
C PRO A 106 -3.68 19.89 0.57
N SER A 107 -3.96 21.16 0.32
CA SER A 107 -5.23 21.83 0.64
C SER A 107 -6.39 21.34 -0.22
N ALA A 108 -6.14 20.33 -1.05
CA ALA A 108 -7.16 19.72 -1.87
C ALA A 108 -8.12 18.96 -0.95
N PRO A 109 -9.44 19.15 -1.08
CA PRO A 109 -10.35 18.16 -0.56
C PRO A 109 -9.91 16.79 -1.09
N HIS A 110 -10.15 15.72 -0.35
CA HIS A 110 -9.81 14.34 -0.73
C HIS A 110 -10.61 13.87 -1.98
N THR A 111 -11.25 14.83 -2.67
CA THR A 111 -11.95 14.79 -3.93
C THR A 111 -11.14 15.39 -5.07
N ALA A 112 -9.83 15.67 -4.91
CA ALA A 112 -8.98 15.89 -6.08
C ALA A 112 -9.23 14.69 -7.00
N PRO A 113 -9.76 14.91 -8.22
CA PRO A 113 -9.90 13.81 -9.17
C PRO A 113 -8.51 13.21 -9.27
N ILE A 114 -8.38 11.94 -8.90
CA ILE A 114 -7.24 11.15 -9.34
C ILE A 114 -7.35 11.25 -10.85
N GLU A 115 -6.54 12.10 -11.48
CA GLU A 115 -6.39 12.03 -12.92
C GLU A 115 -6.02 10.57 -13.20
N PRO A 116 -6.81 9.85 -14.02
CA PRO A 116 -6.58 8.44 -14.19
C PRO A 116 -5.17 8.28 -14.74
N ILE A 117 -4.27 7.73 -13.92
CA ILE A 117 -2.90 7.36 -14.31
C ILE A 117 -2.95 6.30 -15.42
N CYS A 118 -4.13 5.76 -15.69
CA CYS A 118 -4.43 5.03 -16.90
C CYS A 118 -4.50 6.01 -18.08
N ALA A 119 -3.40 6.14 -18.82
CA ALA A 119 -3.54 6.22 -20.27
C ALA A 119 -4.29 4.96 -20.72
N THR A 120 -5.62 4.97 -20.67
CA THR A 120 -6.48 3.86 -21.10
C THR A 120 -6.43 3.66 -22.62
N GLY A 121 -5.54 4.35 -23.34
CA GLY A 121 -5.56 4.39 -24.81
C GLY A 121 -6.89 4.91 -25.38
N GLY A 122 -7.73 5.57 -24.56
CA GLY A 122 -9.10 5.95 -24.95
C GLY A 122 -10.16 4.90 -24.68
N ALA A 123 -9.87 3.81 -23.95
CA ALA A 123 -10.90 2.87 -23.50
C ALA A 123 -11.74 3.51 -22.38
N GLU A 124 -13.03 3.70 -22.67
CA GLU A 124 -14.05 4.14 -21.71
C GLU A 124 -14.77 2.95 -21.10
N TRP A 125 -15.25 3.10 -19.86
CA TRP A 125 -16.10 2.10 -19.22
C TRP A 125 -17.51 2.09 -19.84
N VAL A 126 -17.96 0.91 -20.24
CA VAL A 126 -19.24 0.65 -20.89
C VAL A 126 -20.14 -0.12 -19.92
N LYS A 127 -21.39 0.30 -19.75
CA LYS A 127 -22.36 -0.45 -18.94
C LYS A 127 -22.72 -1.76 -19.63
N CYS A 128 -22.72 -2.87 -18.88
CA CYS A 128 -23.15 -4.17 -19.38
C CYS A 128 -24.59 -4.15 -19.90
N SER A 129 -25.47 -3.34 -19.29
CA SER A 129 -26.87 -3.16 -19.73
C SER A 129 -27.02 -2.42 -21.06
N GLU A 130 -26.03 -1.62 -21.45
CA GLU A 130 -26.04 -0.87 -22.71
C GLU A 130 -25.43 -1.72 -23.83
N ARG A 131 -24.31 -2.38 -23.54
CA ARG A 131 -23.61 -3.23 -24.50
C ARG A 131 -22.73 -4.22 -23.75
N MET A 132 -22.77 -5.49 -24.15
CA MET A 132 -21.81 -6.50 -23.71
C MET A 132 -20.55 -6.48 -24.59
N PRO A 133 -19.41 -7.02 -24.11
CA PRO A 133 -18.24 -7.23 -24.97
C PRO A 133 -18.58 -8.12 -26.18
N ASP A 134 -17.74 -8.06 -27.21
CA ASP A 134 -17.82 -9.01 -28.31
C ASP A 134 -17.33 -10.39 -27.82
N ASP A 135 -17.81 -11.46 -28.45
CA ASP A 135 -17.38 -12.83 -28.11
C ASP A 135 -15.85 -12.98 -28.24
N ASP A 136 -15.24 -13.80 -27.38
CA ASP A 136 -13.79 -13.98 -27.24
C ASP A 136 -13.02 -12.68 -26.84
N THR A 137 -13.64 -11.78 -26.07
CA THR A 137 -13.01 -10.53 -25.62
C THR A 137 -12.38 -10.68 -24.23
N LEU A 138 -11.08 -10.34 -24.12
CA LEU A 138 -10.42 -10.08 -22.85
C LEU A 138 -10.63 -8.62 -22.41
N CYS A 139 -11.22 -8.42 -21.24
CA CYS A 139 -11.61 -7.11 -20.74
C CYS A 139 -11.41 -6.98 -19.23
N LEU A 140 -11.53 -5.75 -18.74
CA LEU A 140 -11.73 -5.49 -17.31
C LEU A 140 -13.23 -5.37 -17.03
N GLY A 141 -13.68 -5.92 -15.91
CA GLY A 141 -15.04 -5.74 -15.39
C GLY A 141 -15.00 -5.10 -14.01
N ILE A 142 -16.02 -4.31 -13.66
CA ILE A 142 -16.19 -3.78 -12.29
C ILE A 142 -17.53 -4.25 -11.72
N ASP A 143 -17.51 -4.79 -10.51
CA ASP A 143 -18.73 -5.21 -9.82
C ASP A 143 -19.42 -4.06 -9.08
N ALA A 144 -20.57 -4.37 -8.46
CA ALA A 144 -21.35 -3.39 -7.70
C ALA A 144 -20.62 -2.83 -6.46
N ASP A 145 -19.62 -3.55 -5.93
CA ASP A 145 -18.81 -3.13 -4.79
C ASP A 145 -17.59 -2.29 -5.23
N GLY A 146 -17.39 -2.12 -6.54
CA GLY A 146 -16.30 -1.35 -7.12
C GLY A 146 -15.00 -2.13 -7.28
N VAL A 147 -15.03 -3.46 -7.15
CA VAL A 147 -13.84 -4.32 -7.34
C VAL A 147 -13.64 -4.56 -8.84
N ILE A 148 -12.40 -4.39 -9.30
CA ILE A 148 -12.02 -4.59 -10.70
C ILE A 148 -11.48 -6.01 -10.91
N TRP A 149 -11.98 -6.66 -11.96
CA TRP A 149 -11.68 -8.04 -12.32
C TRP A 149 -11.13 -8.12 -13.74
N THR A 150 -10.16 -9.01 -13.97
CA THR A 150 -9.79 -9.44 -15.32
C THR A 150 -10.77 -10.52 -15.77
N MET A 151 -11.38 -10.31 -16.94
CA MET A 151 -12.50 -11.09 -17.43
C MET A 151 -12.26 -11.54 -18.87
N HIS A 152 -12.85 -12.68 -19.21
CA HIS A 152 -13.04 -13.15 -20.57
C HIS A 152 -14.54 -13.25 -20.85
N TYR A 153 -15.01 -12.66 -21.95
CA TYR A 153 -16.38 -12.83 -22.40
C TYR A 153 -16.43 -13.95 -23.46
N ASP A 154 -17.08 -15.05 -23.12
CA ASP A 154 -17.15 -16.25 -23.95
C ASP A 154 -18.57 -16.82 -23.89
N CYS A 155 -19.13 -17.14 -25.05
CA CYS A 155 -20.43 -17.77 -25.21
C CYS A 155 -21.58 -17.03 -24.49
N GLY A 156 -21.49 -15.69 -24.40
CA GLY A 156 -22.52 -14.86 -23.77
C GLY A 156 -22.36 -14.67 -22.26
N GLU A 157 -21.29 -15.20 -21.66
CA GLU A 157 -21.03 -15.11 -20.23
C GLU A 157 -19.70 -14.40 -19.95
N LEU A 158 -19.70 -13.52 -18.95
CA LEU A 158 -18.49 -12.94 -18.40
C LEU A 158 -17.90 -13.91 -17.40
N VAL A 159 -16.69 -14.40 -17.69
CA VAL A 159 -15.97 -15.35 -16.83
C VAL A 159 -14.76 -14.64 -16.24
N THR A 160 -14.59 -14.74 -14.92
CA THR A 160 -13.39 -14.23 -14.23
C THR A 160 -12.19 -15.09 -14.59
N ASP A 161 -11.06 -14.47 -14.93
CA ASP A 161 -9.79 -15.19 -15.17
C ASP A 161 -9.28 -15.93 -13.91
N THR A 162 -9.74 -15.50 -12.74
CA THR A 162 -9.60 -16.23 -11.47
C THR A 162 -10.58 -17.40 -11.42
N TYR A 163 -10.18 -18.51 -12.05
CA TYR A 163 -10.86 -19.81 -12.07
C TYR A 163 -11.61 -20.13 -10.73
N ARG A 164 -12.94 -20.35 -10.78
CA ARG A 164 -13.85 -20.92 -9.74
C ARG A 164 -14.77 -20.00 -8.92
N THR A 165 -14.84 -18.70 -9.16
CA THR A 165 -15.87 -17.88 -8.49
C THR A 165 -17.02 -17.67 -9.46
N ALA A 166 -18.29 -17.80 -9.01
CA ALA A 166 -19.40 -17.28 -9.80
C ALA A 166 -19.09 -15.81 -10.11
N PRO A 167 -19.25 -15.35 -11.36
CA PRO A 167 -18.89 -13.99 -11.70
C PRO A 167 -19.69 -13.05 -10.78
N PRO A 168 -19.03 -12.13 -10.06
CA PRO A 168 -19.74 -11.12 -9.29
C PRO A 168 -20.63 -10.32 -10.23
N ASP A 169 -21.64 -9.63 -9.70
CA ASP A 169 -22.56 -8.83 -10.51
C ASP A 169 -21.82 -7.68 -11.20
N ILE A 170 -21.29 -7.95 -12.41
CA ILE A 170 -20.51 -6.99 -13.19
C ILE A 170 -21.45 -5.93 -13.74
N THR A 171 -21.13 -4.67 -13.46
CA THR A 171 -21.96 -3.51 -13.83
C THR A 171 -21.42 -2.81 -15.08
N HIS A 172 -20.09 -2.72 -15.23
CA HIS A 172 -19.42 -2.10 -16.36
C HIS A 172 -18.20 -2.90 -16.79
N TRP A 173 -17.80 -2.73 -18.04
CA TRP A 173 -16.59 -3.32 -18.60
C TRP A 173 -15.79 -2.31 -19.43
N MET A 174 -14.52 -2.58 -19.66
CA MET A 174 -13.70 -1.85 -20.63
C MET A 174 -12.64 -2.77 -21.24
N LEU A 175 -12.15 -2.41 -22.43
CA LEU A 175 -11.02 -3.12 -23.04
C LEU A 175 -9.76 -3.01 -22.16
N LEU A 176 -8.89 -4.01 -22.26
CA LEU A 176 -7.56 -3.94 -21.65
C LEU A 176 -6.76 -2.79 -22.30
N PRO A 177 -5.94 -2.05 -21.52
CA PRO A 177 -5.02 -1.08 -22.08
C PRO A 177 -4.06 -1.74 -23.09
N GLU A 178 -3.62 -0.97 -24.08
CA GLU A 178 -2.60 -1.44 -25.01
C GLU A 178 -1.32 -1.82 -24.23
N PRO A 179 -0.68 -2.96 -24.57
CA PRO A 179 0.59 -3.32 -23.97
C PRO A 179 1.65 -2.27 -24.32
N PRO A 180 2.67 -2.07 -23.46
CA PRO A 180 3.77 -1.16 -23.78
C PRO A 180 4.47 -1.58 -25.07
N ALA A 181 4.87 -0.60 -25.87
CA ALA A 181 5.65 -0.85 -27.08
C ALA A 181 6.95 -1.58 -26.72
N LEU A 182 7.24 -2.68 -27.44
CA LEU A 182 8.51 -3.37 -27.31
C LEU A 182 9.64 -2.44 -27.78
N PRO A 183 10.78 -2.37 -27.07
CA PRO A 183 11.95 -1.66 -27.59
C PRO A 183 12.41 -2.35 -28.89
N LEU A 184 12.58 -1.54 -29.94
CA LEU A 184 13.15 -1.94 -31.23
C LEU A 184 14.60 -2.42 -31.09
#